data_AF-A0A2R7Y721-F1
#
_entry.id   AF-A0A2R7Y721-F1
#
_cell.length_a   1.000
_cell.length_b   1.000
_cell.length_c   1.000
_cell.angle_alpha   90.00
_cell.angle_beta   90.00
_cell.angle_gamma   90.00
#
_symmetry.space_group_name_H-M   'P 1'
#
loop_
_entity.id
_entity.type
_entity.pdbx_description
1 polymer ?
#
loop_
_entity_poly.entity_id
_entity_poly.type
_entity_poly.pdbx_seq_one_letter_code
_entity_poly.pdbx_strand_id
1 'polypeptide(L)'
;MAEFNSEFVSDGDWFVSVNVDAVDDEARRSILEVVKNKLGFTKACEVLGIVKSSLHRYLSGERRVPNEVVKNALKFLTKSEFESIVGDWGRLKALGVVKEGGLIDYGLALKILALASKDEYLKNAMLKFIVQEFRDDLRKMLGISLAGVKLEWSEDFEHFLMERKKRRKVKDFETLKYYKSIFTKYLQGKELSEQVIDYVVNHKNKWLRNVFRHYIQYLYYKRRISPETFGWVMEVVPSRSYKLDVRPYQISLEEVKKTLKFLKINHQTYYVVYRVMLESGARFEHVLKMIKEWDPDEVIEIPNVGIESSRLVCFEDSDFCRYYMGLKGSEKPCEWIYFSIETLDMLEEIAPTHINRSPITKYAKRHELILPKYMRKIAWRLMIKTIPREVARFIQSRFGELRISEARYEDLLSEADESYLKYLEHLKQLTL
;
A
#
# COMPACT_ATOMS: atom_id res chain seq x y z
N MET A 1 14.27 65.31 21.25
CA MET A 1 14.21 65.98 19.94
C MET A 1 14.21 64.86 18.91
N ALA A 2 13.10 64.46 18.27
CA ALA A 2 11.98 65.25 17.79
C ALA A 2 10.62 64.66 18.22
N GLU A 3 9.66 65.57 18.33
CA GLU A 3 8.26 65.35 18.66
C GLU A 3 7.59 64.42 17.63
N PHE A 4 7.07 63.28 18.08
CA PHE A 4 6.02 62.59 17.34
C PHE A 4 4.70 63.29 17.69
N ASN A 5 4.38 64.31 16.90
CA ASN A 5 3.03 64.82 16.77
C ASN A 5 2.12 63.64 16.41
N SER A 6 1.28 63.25 17.35
CA SER A 6 0.14 62.37 17.09
C SER A 6 -0.85 63.14 16.22
N GLU A 7 -0.63 63.12 14.91
CA GLU A 7 -1.64 63.47 13.93
C GLU A 7 -2.82 62.53 14.15
N PHE A 8 -3.88 63.09 14.74
CA PHE A 8 -5.23 62.60 14.61
C PHE A 8 -5.49 62.40 13.13
N VAL A 9 -5.31 61.17 12.65
CA VAL A 9 -5.93 60.73 11.40
C VAL A 9 -7.42 60.89 11.64
N SER A 10 -8.00 61.91 11.00
CA SER A 10 -9.44 62.14 11.00
C SER A 10 -10.12 60.84 10.61
N ASP A 11 -10.90 60.28 11.54
CA ASP A 11 -11.77 59.13 11.34
C ASP A 11 -12.85 59.57 10.34
N GLY A 12 -12.49 59.60 9.05
CA GLY A 12 -13.29 60.16 7.98
C GLY A 12 -14.64 59.45 7.93
N ASP A 13 -15.72 60.23 7.86
CA ASP A 13 -17.14 59.88 7.85
C ASP A 13 -17.49 58.38 7.74
N TRP A 14 -17.13 57.57 8.74
CA TRP A 14 -17.36 56.12 8.73
C TRP A 14 -18.85 55.79 8.60
N PHE A 15 -19.69 56.69 9.14
CA PHE A 15 -21.14 56.64 9.08
C PHE A 15 -21.71 56.77 7.66
N VAL A 16 -20.95 57.28 6.68
CA VAL A 16 -21.37 57.35 5.26
C VAL A 16 -21.37 55.95 4.62
N SER A 17 -20.53 55.04 5.11
CA SER A 17 -20.44 53.66 4.60
C SER A 17 -21.51 52.73 5.18
N VAL A 18 -22.29 53.19 6.17
CA VAL A 18 -23.30 52.38 6.87
C VAL A 18 -24.60 52.34 6.06
N ASN A 19 -25.02 51.14 5.66
CA ASN A 19 -26.35 50.96 5.10
C ASN A 19 -27.41 51.01 6.22
N VAL A 20 -28.01 52.18 6.43
CA VAL A 20 -28.99 52.42 7.49
C VAL A 20 -30.27 51.60 7.31
N ASP A 21 -30.66 51.27 6.08
CA ASP A 21 -31.81 50.39 5.81
C ASP A 21 -31.66 49.01 6.46
N ALA A 22 -30.42 48.51 6.54
CA ALA A 22 -30.10 47.21 7.11
C ALA A 22 -29.98 47.19 8.65
N VAL A 23 -30.08 48.34 9.32
CA VAL A 23 -30.07 48.44 10.79
C VAL A 23 -31.46 48.12 11.32
N ASP A 24 -31.56 47.12 12.19
CA ASP A 24 -32.83 46.70 12.79
C ASP A 24 -33.41 47.73 13.78
N ASP A 25 -34.69 47.58 14.12
CA ASP A 25 -35.42 48.59 14.91
C ASP A 25 -34.92 48.70 16.35
N GLU A 26 -34.31 47.65 16.89
CA GLU A 26 -33.73 47.65 18.25
C GLU A 26 -32.41 48.43 18.25
N ALA A 27 -31.52 48.15 17.30
CA ALA A 27 -30.29 48.89 17.10
C ALA A 27 -30.57 50.37 16.78
N ARG A 28 -31.58 50.67 15.95
CA ARG A 28 -32.01 52.06 15.69
C ARG A 28 -32.42 52.79 16.97
N ARG A 29 -33.16 52.14 17.87
CA ARG A 29 -33.56 52.71 19.17
C ARG A 29 -32.35 52.94 20.07
N SER A 30 -31.47 51.94 20.18
CA SER A 30 -30.24 52.02 20.97
C SER A 30 -29.29 53.11 20.50
N ILE A 31 -29.17 53.33 19.18
CA ILE A 31 -28.42 54.46 18.59
C ILE A 31 -29.00 55.80 19.10
N LEU A 32 -30.32 55.98 19.04
CA LEU A 32 -30.97 57.20 19.52
C LEU A 32 -30.84 57.38 21.03
N GLU A 33 -30.90 56.29 21.80
CA GLU A 33 -30.74 56.31 23.25
C GLU A 33 -29.32 56.76 23.65
N VAL A 34 -28.29 56.30 22.94
CA VAL A 34 -26.90 56.75 23.14
C VAL A 34 -26.73 58.23 22.81
N VAL A 35 -27.29 58.72 21.69
CA VAL A 35 -27.24 60.15 21.35
C VAL A 35 -27.97 61.00 22.39
N LYS A 36 -29.16 60.56 22.84
CA LYS A 36 -29.92 61.22 23.91
C LYS A 36 -29.12 61.30 25.20
N ASN A 37 -28.48 60.20 25.61
CA ASN A 37 -27.71 60.15 26.85
C ASN A 37 -26.45 61.04 26.78
N LYS A 38 -25.84 61.20 25.61
CA LYS A 38 -24.69 62.08 25.41
C LYS A 38 -25.05 63.56 25.39
N LEU A 39 -26.08 63.93 24.65
CA LEU A 39 -26.39 65.34 24.36
C LEU A 39 -27.49 65.91 25.27
N GLY A 40 -28.23 65.04 25.98
CA GLY A 40 -29.44 65.41 26.69
C GLY A 40 -30.65 65.53 25.77
N PHE A 41 -31.85 65.39 26.35
CA PHE A 41 -33.10 65.22 25.59
C PHE A 41 -33.39 66.37 24.61
N THR A 42 -33.26 67.63 25.07
CA THR A 42 -33.56 68.81 24.26
C THR A 42 -32.54 68.96 23.12
N LYS A 43 -31.26 68.77 23.39
CA LYS A 43 -30.22 68.93 22.37
C LYS A 43 -30.23 67.80 21.34
N ALA A 44 -30.54 66.57 21.77
CA ALA A 44 -30.75 65.43 20.87
C ALA A 44 -31.89 65.69 19.87
N CYS A 45 -33.01 66.28 20.32
CA CYS A 45 -34.11 66.66 19.41
C CYS A 45 -33.66 67.66 18.33
N GLU A 46 -32.89 68.68 18.71
CA GLU A 46 -32.37 69.69 17.78
C GLU A 46 -31.46 69.08 16.72
N VAL A 47 -30.46 68.29 17.13
CA VAL A 47 -29.47 67.74 16.18
C VAL A 47 -30.02 66.64 15.29
N LEU A 48 -31.04 65.91 15.76
CA LEU A 48 -31.72 64.88 14.99
C LEU A 48 -32.81 65.46 14.08
N GLY A 49 -33.16 66.74 14.22
CA GLY A 49 -34.19 67.41 13.43
C GLY A 49 -35.61 66.90 13.72
N ILE A 50 -35.90 66.53 14.97
CA ILE A 50 -37.18 65.93 15.38
C ILE A 50 -37.79 66.64 16.58
N VAL A 51 -39.12 66.63 16.68
CA VAL A 51 -39.84 67.18 17.84
C VAL A 51 -39.78 66.23 19.05
N LYS A 52 -39.87 66.79 20.27
CA LYS A 52 -39.79 66.04 21.55
C LYS A 52 -40.74 64.84 21.62
N SER A 53 -41.97 64.99 21.12
CA SER A 53 -42.95 63.91 21.05
C SER A 53 -42.54 62.79 20.11
N SER A 54 -41.84 63.10 19.01
CA SER A 54 -41.33 62.08 18.09
C SER A 54 -40.18 61.30 18.71
N LEU A 55 -39.24 61.97 19.39
CA LEU A 55 -38.15 61.29 20.10
C LEU A 55 -38.70 60.31 21.16
N HIS A 56 -39.70 60.72 21.94
CA HIS A 56 -40.33 59.83 22.92
C HIS A 56 -40.94 58.58 22.26
N ARG A 57 -41.71 58.76 21.18
CA ARG A 57 -42.36 57.66 20.45
C ARG A 57 -41.38 56.72 19.76
N TYR A 58 -40.21 57.23 19.36
CA TYR A 58 -39.13 56.41 18.82
C TYR A 58 -38.48 55.55 19.91
N LEU A 59 -38.15 56.14 21.06
CA LEU A 59 -37.52 55.44 22.16
C LEU A 59 -38.46 54.44 22.85
N SER A 60 -39.75 54.74 22.93
CA SER A 60 -40.77 53.81 23.44
C SER A 60 -41.11 52.67 22.47
N GLY A 61 -40.59 52.71 21.23
CA GLY A 61 -40.85 51.69 20.21
C GLY A 61 -42.24 51.79 19.55
N GLU A 62 -43.04 52.80 19.87
CA GLU A 62 -44.35 53.06 19.25
C GLU A 62 -44.24 53.41 17.76
N ARG A 63 -43.07 53.88 17.32
CA ARG A 63 -42.82 54.22 15.92
C ARG A 63 -41.39 53.81 15.51
N ARG A 64 -41.25 53.25 14.30
CA ARG A 64 -39.94 52.99 13.69
C ARG A 64 -39.17 54.30 13.47
N VAL A 65 -37.88 54.29 13.82
CA VAL A 65 -37.00 55.43 13.59
C VAL A 65 -36.71 55.58 12.09
N PRO A 66 -36.99 56.75 11.47
CA PRO A 66 -36.69 56.97 10.05
C PRO A 66 -35.20 56.92 9.74
N ASN A 67 -34.82 56.50 8.54
CA ASN A 67 -33.41 56.36 8.14
C ASN A 67 -32.63 57.68 8.27
N GLU A 68 -33.24 58.81 7.89
CA GLU A 68 -32.59 60.12 7.98
C GLU A 68 -32.28 60.53 9.43
N VAL A 69 -33.14 60.12 10.38
CA VAL A 69 -32.91 60.35 11.81
C VAL A 69 -31.75 59.48 12.31
N VAL A 70 -31.65 58.23 11.86
CA VAL A 70 -30.54 57.34 12.21
C VAL A 70 -29.22 57.82 11.59
N LYS A 71 -29.22 58.25 10.32
CA LYS A 71 -28.04 58.86 9.67
C LYS A 71 -27.52 60.08 10.43
N ASN A 72 -28.44 60.95 10.88
CA ASN A 72 -28.07 62.10 11.69
C ASN A 72 -27.56 61.69 13.07
N ALA A 73 -28.12 60.64 13.68
CA ALA A 73 -27.65 60.12 14.95
C ALA A 73 -26.23 59.55 14.86
N LEU A 74 -25.89 58.82 13.79
CA LEU A 74 -24.57 58.19 13.61
C LEU A 74 -23.40 59.20 13.61
N LYS A 75 -23.64 60.45 13.21
CA LYS A 75 -22.64 61.54 13.26
C LYS A 75 -22.16 61.87 14.67
N PHE A 76 -22.91 61.46 15.70
CA PHE A 76 -22.63 61.71 17.11
C PHE A 76 -22.16 60.46 17.87
N LEU A 77 -21.96 59.35 17.15
CA LEU A 77 -21.36 58.12 17.70
C LEU A 77 -19.93 57.97 17.22
N THR A 78 -19.09 57.35 18.04
CA THR A 78 -17.83 56.77 17.55
C THR A 78 -18.11 55.43 16.88
N LYS A 79 -17.18 55.00 16.02
CA LYS A 79 -17.26 53.68 15.36
C LYS A 79 -17.39 52.54 16.39
N SER A 80 -16.66 52.60 17.50
CA SER A 80 -16.70 51.60 18.57
C SER A 80 -18.04 51.53 19.30
N GLU A 81 -18.69 52.69 19.49
CA GLU A 81 -20.02 52.75 20.12
C GLU A 81 -21.08 52.13 19.20
N PHE A 82 -21.05 52.46 17.91
CA PHE A 82 -21.93 51.82 16.93
C PHE A 82 -21.70 50.32 16.84
N GLU A 83 -20.45 49.88 16.80
CA GLU A 83 -20.10 48.46 16.81
C GLU A 83 -20.66 47.77 18.06
N SER A 84 -20.59 48.38 19.25
CA SER A 84 -21.16 47.80 20.47
C SER A 84 -22.68 47.66 20.46
N ILE A 85 -23.38 48.50 19.70
CA ILE A 85 -24.85 48.51 19.61
C ILE A 85 -25.35 47.46 18.62
N VAL A 86 -24.62 47.25 17.52
CA VAL A 86 -25.03 46.32 16.46
C VAL A 86 -24.34 44.97 16.68
N GLY A 87 -25.11 43.89 16.89
CA GLY A 87 -24.56 42.53 17.02
C GLY A 87 -23.84 42.06 15.74
N ASP A 88 -22.98 41.03 15.81
CA ASP A 88 -22.07 40.62 14.72
C ASP A 88 -22.79 40.37 13.38
N TRP A 89 -23.99 39.80 13.40
CA TRP A 89 -24.82 39.62 12.20
C TRP A 89 -25.42 40.91 11.66
N GLY A 90 -25.79 41.84 12.55
CA GLY A 90 -26.23 43.18 12.17
C GLY A 90 -25.07 43.99 11.58
N ARG A 91 -23.83 43.80 12.06
CA ARG A 91 -22.63 44.44 11.51
C ARG A 91 -22.38 43.98 10.08
N LEU A 92 -22.42 42.66 9.84
CA LEU A 92 -22.25 42.11 8.50
C LEU A 92 -23.35 42.56 7.53
N LYS A 93 -24.59 42.75 8.01
CA LYS A 93 -25.68 43.35 7.21
C LYS A 93 -25.47 44.83 6.94
N ALA A 94 -25.10 45.61 7.96
CA ALA A 94 -24.84 47.05 7.84
C ALA A 94 -23.65 47.36 6.92
N LEU A 95 -22.65 46.46 6.88
CA LEU A 95 -21.48 46.51 6.00
C LEU A 95 -21.73 45.90 4.61
N GLY A 96 -22.95 45.39 4.34
CA GLY A 96 -23.34 44.84 3.03
C GLY A 96 -22.76 43.46 2.69
N VAL A 97 -22.12 42.77 3.65
CA VAL A 97 -21.63 41.39 3.50
C VAL A 97 -22.80 40.40 3.44
N VAL A 98 -23.89 40.71 4.15
CA VAL A 98 -25.11 39.92 4.19
C VAL A 98 -26.28 40.78 3.71
N LYS A 99 -27.00 40.29 2.69
CA LYS A 99 -28.21 40.94 2.13
C LYS A 99 -29.45 40.65 2.98
N GLU A 100 -30.52 41.41 2.77
CA GLU A 100 -31.82 41.12 3.38
C GLU A 100 -32.26 39.68 3.06
N GLY A 101 -32.68 38.94 4.09
CA GLY A 101 -32.99 37.50 3.98
C GLY A 101 -31.83 36.54 4.33
N GLY A 102 -30.64 37.03 4.66
CA GLY A 102 -29.51 36.18 5.09
C GLY A 102 -28.65 35.63 3.94
N LEU A 103 -28.89 36.10 2.71
CA LEU A 103 -28.09 35.77 1.54
C LEU A 103 -26.72 36.47 1.62
N ILE A 104 -25.63 35.70 1.60
CA ILE A 104 -24.26 36.22 1.63
C ILE A 104 -23.90 36.76 0.24
N ASP A 105 -23.29 37.96 0.18
CA ASP A 105 -22.69 38.43 -1.07
C ASP A 105 -21.36 37.69 -1.31
N TYR A 106 -21.42 36.61 -2.09
CA TYR A 106 -20.25 35.79 -2.41
C TYR A 106 -19.13 36.59 -3.08
N GLY A 107 -19.46 37.64 -3.84
CA GLY A 107 -18.45 38.50 -4.48
C GLY A 107 -17.64 39.30 -3.47
N LEU A 108 -18.32 39.88 -2.47
CA LEU A 108 -17.65 40.59 -1.38
C LEU A 108 -16.91 39.63 -0.44
N ALA A 109 -17.51 38.49 -0.10
CA ALA A 109 -16.89 37.46 0.74
C ALA A 109 -15.59 36.92 0.11
N LEU A 110 -15.57 36.64 -1.19
CA LEU A 110 -14.37 36.21 -1.90
C LEU A 110 -13.28 37.29 -1.93
N LYS A 111 -13.65 38.57 -2.04
CA LYS A 111 -12.70 39.69 -1.95
C LYS A 111 -12.08 39.79 -0.55
N ILE A 112 -12.87 39.61 0.51
CA ILE A 112 -12.39 39.58 1.89
C ILE A 112 -11.40 38.43 2.08
N LEU A 113 -11.73 37.22 1.59
CA LEU A 113 -10.82 36.07 1.64
C LEU A 113 -9.52 36.32 0.85
N ALA A 114 -9.61 36.96 -0.32
CA ALA A 114 -8.44 37.29 -1.12
C ALA A 114 -7.53 38.30 -0.41
N LEU A 115 -8.08 39.30 0.27
CA LEU A 115 -7.31 40.24 1.10
C LEU A 115 -6.69 39.53 2.31
N ALA A 116 -7.48 38.73 3.02
CA ALA A 116 -7.03 37.93 4.17
C ALA A 116 -5.89 36.96 3.79
N SER A 117 -5.89 36.41 2.57
CA SER A 117 -4.83 35.52 2.09
C SER A 117 -3.47 36.21 1.88
N LYS A 118 -3.46 37.53 1.71
CA LYS A 118 -2.24 38.34 1.52
C LYS A 118 -1.64 38.82 2.84
N ASP A 119 -2.42 38.83 3.91
CA ASP A 119 -1.97 39.17 5.25
C ASP A 119 -1.54 37.90 6.00
N GLU A 120 -0.35 37.91 6.59
CA GLU A 120 0.24 36.69 7.18
C GLU A 120 -0.49 36.23 8.45
N TYR A 121 -1.03 37.16 9.24
CA TYR A 121 -1.79 36.84 10.43
C TYR A 121 -3.14 36.23 10.06
N LEU A 122 -3.89 36.89 9.18
CA LEU A 122 -5.21 36.43 8.73
C LEU A 122 -5.11 35.12 7.95
N LYS A 123 -4.08 34.94 7.12
CA LYS A 123 -3.81 33.66 6.46
C LYS A 123 -3.62 32.53 7.47
N ASN A 124 -2.83 32.75 8.52
CA ASN A 124 -2.61 31.74 9.56
C ASN A 124 -3.90 31.47 10.38
N ALA A 125 -4.69 32.50 10.66
CA ALA A 125 -5.99 32.36 11.32
C ALA A 125 -6.97 31.54 10.45
N MET A 126 -7.04 31.83 9.15
CA MET A 126 -7.83 31.08 8.18
C MET A 126 -7.41 29.62 8.14
N LEU A 127 -6.11 29.33 8.04
CA LEU A 127 -5.62 27.96 8.02
C LEU A 127 -5.98 27.19 9.30
N LYS A 128 -5.81 27.80 10.48
CA LYS A 128 -6.20 27.20 11.75
C LYS A 128 -7.70 26.92 11.81
N PHE A 129 -8.52 27.89 11.40
CA PHE A 129 -9.97 27.74 11.35
C PHE A 129 -10.38 26.59 10.41
N ILE A 130 -9.82 26.52 9.20
CA ILE A 130 -10.14 25.46 8.25
C ILE A 130 -9.73 24.08 8.81
N VAL A 131 -8.57 23.98 9.44
CA VAL A 131 -8.10 22.71 10.03
C VAL A 131 -8.94 22.29 11.24
N GLN A 132 -9.39 23.23 12.07
CA GLN A 132 -10.19 22.92 13.27
C GLN A 132 -11.61 22.52 12.90
N GLU A 133 -12.25 23.26 12.00
CA GLU A 133 -13.69 23.09 11.69
C GLU A 133 -13.94 22.11 10.53
N PHE A 134 -13.02 22.03 9.56
CA PHE A 134 -13.23 21.28 8.30
C PHE A 134 -12.20 20.18 8.07
N ARG A 135 -11.63 19.62 9.14
CA ARG A 135 -10.55 18.61 9.07
C ARG A 135 -10.86 17.45 8.14
N ASP A 136 -12.07 16.89 8.23
CA ASP A 136 -12.45 15.70 7.46
C ASP A 136 -12.78 16.04 6.01
N ASP A 137 -13.32 17.21 5.73
CA ASP A 137 -13.55 17.67 4.36
C ASP A 137 -12.23 18.01 3.65
N LEU A 138 -11.26 18.59 4.37
CA LEU A 138 -9.88 18.76 3.91
C LEU A 138 -9.25 17.41 3.56
N ARG A 139 -9.40 16.39 4.42
CA ARG A 139 -8.89 15.04 4.15
C ARG A 139 -9.51 14.42 2.91
N LYS A 140 -10.82 14.61 2.68
CA LYS A 140 -11.50 14.14 1.46
C LYS A 140 -11.01 14.88 0.22
N MET A 141 -10.94 16.21 0.25
CA MET A 141 -10.46 17.02 -0.88
C MET A 141 -9.02 16.71 -1.27
N LEU A 142 -8.16 16.46 -0.29
CA LEU A 142 -6.74 16.12 -0.51
C LEU A 142 -6.54 14.64 -0.89
N GLY A 143 -7.60 13.84 -1.00
CA GLY A 143 -7.50 12.40 -1.29
C GLY A 143 -6.78 11.60 -0.19
N ILE A 144 -6.71 12.15 1.03
CA ILE A 144 -6.13 11.51 2.23
C ILE A 144 -7.21 10.65 2.94
N SER A 145 -8.48 10.88 2.64
CA SER A 145 -9.59 10.11 3.18
C SER A 145 -9.56 8.67 2.69
N LEU A 146 -9.27 7.75 3.61
CA LEU A 146 -9.50 6.31 3.45
C LEU A 146 -11.00 5.95 3.46
N ALA A 147 -11.87 6.89 3.87
CA ALA A 147 -13.29 6.67 4.05
C ALA A 147 -13.99 6.42 2.70
N GLY A 148 -14.78 5.34 2.66
CA GLY A 148 -15.57 4.86 1.53
C GLY A 148 -15.02 3.61 0.85
N VAL A 149 -13.76 3.21 1.10
CA VAL A 149 -13.17 2.02 0.46
C VAL A 149 -13.48 0.77 1.26
N LYS A 150 -14.52 0.04 0.84
CA LYS A 150 -14.81 -1.29 1.39
C LYS A 150 -13.88 -2.36 0.82
N LEU A 151 -13.36 -3.19 1.70
CA LEU A 151 -12.50 -4.31 1.38
C LEU A 151 -13.37 -5.52 1.00
N GLU A 152 -13.38 -5.84 -0.29
CA GLU A 152 -14.15 -6.96 -0.82
C GLU A 152 -13.30 -7.84 -1.72
N TRP A 153 -13.39 -9.15 -1.52
CA TRP A 153 -12.75 -10.12 -2.40
C TRP A 153 -13.58 -10.31 -3.67
N SER A 154 -13.11 -9.75 -4.78
CA SER A 154 -13.76 -9.85 -6.09
C SER A 154 -12.96 -10.72 -7.07
N GLU A 155 -13.61 -11.19 -8.13
CA GLU A 155 -12.94 -11.88 -9.26
C GLU A 155 -11.87 -11.00 -9.90
N ASP A 156 -12.11 -9.69 -9.99
CA ASP A 156 -11.12 -8.70 -10.43
C ASP A 156 -9.84 -8.72 -9.59
N PHE A 157 -9.96 -8.93 -8.28
CA PHE A 157 -8.81 -9.04 -7.40
C PHE A 157 -8.07 -10.37 -7.59
N GLU A 158 -8.79 -11.48 -7.78
CA GLU A 158 -8.19 -12.77 -8.12
C GLU A 158 -7.40 -12.67 -9.44
N HIS A 159 -8.00 -12.11 -10.48
CA HIS A 159 -7.34 -11.88 -11.77
C HIS A 159 -6.13 -10.94 -11.63
N PHE A 160 -6.21 -9.92 -10.77
CA PHE A 160 -5.05 -9.08 -10.49
C PHE A 160 -3.88 -9.88 -9.87
N LEU A 161 -4.17 -10.75 -8.90
CA LEU A 161 -3.16 -11.60 -8.25
C LEU A 161 -2.50 -12.58 -9.22
N MET A 162 -3.29 -13.16 -10.12
CA MET A 162 -2.84 -14.17 -11.09
C MET A 162 -2.08 -13.53 -12.25
N GLU A 163 -2.61 -12.46 -12.86
CA GLU A 163 -2.14 -11.99 -14.17
C GLU A 163 -1.52 -10.59 -14.18
N ARG A 164 -2.01 -9.65 -13.37
CA ARG A 164 -1.59 -8.24 -13.46
C ARG A 164 -0.49 -7.85 -12.49
N LYS A 165 -0.24 -8.65 -11.46
CA LYS A 165 0.79 -8.36 -10.47
C LYS A 165 2.20 -8.38 -11.10
N LYS A 166 2.96 -7.30 -10.90
CA LYS A 166 4.30 -7.13 -11.49
C LYS A 166 5.31 -8.21 -11.09
N ARG A 167 5.27 -8.70 -9.85
CA ARG A 167 6.20 -9.71 -9.32
C ARG A 167 5.47 -10.71 -8.44
N ARG A 168 5.90 -11.99 -8.47
CA ARG A 168 5.35 -13.08 -7.65
C ARG A 168 3.82 -13.20 -7.82
N LYS A 169 3.39 -13.37 -9.07
CA LYS A 169 2.02 -13.73 -9.43
C LYS A 169 1.59 -14.99 -8.68
N VAL A 170 0.34 -15.03 -8.22
CA VAL A 170 -0.20 -16.17 -7.48
C VAL A 170 -0.88 -17.10 -8.48
N LYS A 171 -0.09 -17.90 -9.19
CA LYS A 171 -0.61 -18.84 -10.21
C LYS A 171 -1.20 -20.13 -9.60
N ASP A 172 -0.78 -20.47 -8.38
CA ASP A 172 -1.24 -21.66 -7.68
C ASP A 172 -2.64 -21.47 -7.10
N PHE A 173 -3.58 -22.33 -7.51
CA PHE A 173 -4.98 -22.26 -7.12
C PHE A 173 -5.20 -22.50 -5.62
N GLU A 174 -4.42 -23.40 -5.01
CA GLU A 174 -4.50 -23.67 -3.56
C GLU A 174 -4.06 -22.46 -2.74
N THR A 175 -3.00 -21.77 -3.17
CA THR A 175 -2.56 -20.51 -2.55
C THR A 175 -3.63 -19.42 -2.69
N LEU A 176 -4.27 -19.30 -3.85
CA LEU A 176 -5.35 -18.35 -4.09
C LEU A 176 -6.55 -18.63 -3.16
N LYS A 177 -6.97 -19.89 -3.06
CA LYS A 177 -8.04 -20.35 -2.14
C LYS A 177 -7.70 -20.06 -0.68
N TYR A 178 -6.45 -20.28 -0.29
CA TYR A 178 -5.97 -19.95 1.06
C TYR A 178 -6.01 -18.43 1.33
N TYR A 179 -5.58 -17.61 0.37
CA TYR A 179 -5.65 -16.15 0.49
C TYR A 179 -7.09 -15.65 0.59
N LYS A 180 -7.99 -16.20 -0.24
CA LYS A 180 -9.42 -15.91 -0.21
C LYS A 180 -9.98 -16.22 1.18
N SER A 181 -9.72 -17.41 1.72
CA SER A 181 -10.16 -17.79 3.06
C SER A 181 -9.69 -16.82 4.15
N ILE A 182 -8.42 -16.39 4.12
CA ILE A 182 -7.90 -15.39 5.05
C ILE A 182 -8.61 -14.04 4.88
N PHE A 183 -8.75 -13.56 3.65
CA PHE A 183 -9.37 -12.27 3.38
C PHE A 183 -10.84 -12.27 3.82
N THR A 184 -11.60 -13.28 3.40
CA THR A 184 -13.01 -13.43 3.72
C THR A 184 -13.23 -13.44 5.22
N LYS A 185 -12.37 -14.12 5.97
CA LYS A 185 -12.48 -14.23 7.43
C LYS A 185 -12.16 -12.93 8.17
N TYR A 186 -11.20 -12.14 7.70
CA TYR A 186 -10.61 -11.06 8.51
C TYR A 186 -10.79 -9.65 7.96
N LEU A 187 -11.05 -9.49 6.66
CA LEU A 187 -11.07 -8.21 5.96
C LEU A 187 -12.39 -7.93 5.25
N GLN A 188 -13.14 -8.95 4.83
CA GLN A 188 -14.35 -8.77 4.03
C GLN A 188 -15.35 -7.81 4.69
N GLY A 189 -15.83 -6.85 3.90
CA GLY A 189 -16.83 -5.87 4.30
C GLY A 189 -16.31 -4.76 5.23
N LYS A 190 -15.06 -4.86 5.69
CA LYS A 190 -14.44 -3.79 6.48
C LYS A 190 -14.09 -2.61 5.60
N GLU A 191 -14.17 -1.42 6.16
CA GLU A 191 -13.71 -0.21 5.51
C GLU A 191 -12.22 0.00 5.78
N LEU A 192 -11.49 0.45 4.76
CA LEU A 192 -10.07 0.76 4.92
C LEU A 192 -9.93 1.93 5.92
N SER A 193 -9.27 1.67 7.04
CA SER A 193 -9.06 2.66 8.11
C SER A 193 -7.79 2.35 8.88
N GLU A 194 -7.32 3.32 9.68
CA GLU A 194 -6.20 3.13 10.61
C GLU A 194 -6.43 1.93 11.55
N GLN A 195 -7.67 1.74 12.03
CA GLN A 195 -8.01 0.62 12.90
C GLN A 195 -7.84 -0.74 12.22
N VAL A 196 -8.21 -0.86 10.94
CA VAL A 196 -8.01 -2.09 10.17
C VAL A 196 -6.52 -2.33 9.92
N ILE A 197 -5.76 -1.27 9.66
CA ILE A 197 -4.31 -1.35 9.46
C ILE A 197 -3.64 -1.85 10.75
N ASP A 198 -3.94 -1.25 11.90
CA ASP A 198 -3.39 -1.65 13.20
C ASP A 198 -3.77 -3.09 13.56
N TYR A 199 -5.02 -3.48 13.28
CA TYR A 199 -5.47 -4.86 13.44
C TYR A 199 -4.63 -5.84 12.61
N VAL A 200 -4.40 -5.53 11.33
CA VAL A 200 -3.60 -6.36 10.41
C VAL A 200 -2.14 -6.43 10.87
N VAL A 201 -1.55 -5.31 11.28
CA VAL A 201 -0.18 -5.23 11.78
C VAL A 201 -0.03 -6.12 13.01
N ASN A 202 -0.94 -6.06 13.97
CA ASN A 202 -0.80 -6.80 15.23
C ASN A 202 -1.32 -8.24 15.18
N HIS A 203 -1.89 -8.69 14.06
CA HIS A 203 -2.44 -10.03 13.96
C HIS A 203 -1.36 -11.13 14.04
N LYS A 204 -1.64 -12.19 14.82
CA LYS A 204 -0.82 -13.41 14.94
C LYS A 204 -0.49 -14.07 13.58
N ASN A 205 -1.42 -14.05 12.62
CA ASN A 205 -1.23 -14.66 11.32
C ASN A 205 -0.54 -13.68 10.37
N LYS A 206 0.77 -13.86 10.19
CA LYS A 206 1.59 -13.02 9.30
C LYS A 206 1.15 -13.06 7.83
N TRP A 207 0.38 -14.07 7.40
CA TRP A 207 -0.18 -14.11 6.05
C TRP A 207 -1.26 -13.06 5.82
N LEU A 208 -2.00 -12.65 6.86
CA LEU A 208 -2.98 -11.58 6.75
C LEU A 208 -2.32 -10.28 6.27
N ARG A 209 -1.14 -9.94 6.80
CA ARG A 209 -0.35 -8.78 6.35
C ARG A 209 -0.03 -8.85 4.85
N ASN A 210 0.37 -10.02 4.35
CA ASN A 210 0.67 -10.20 2.93
C ASN A 210 -0.58 -10.06 2.06
N VAL A 211 -1.68 -10.70 2.45
CA VAL A 211 -2.96 -10.62 1.72
C VAL A 211 -3.47 -9.18 1.69
N PHE A 212 -3.44 -8.48 2.83
CA PHE A 212 -3.80 -7.06 2.92
C PHE A 212 -2.92 -6.18 2.02
N ARG A 213 -1.58 -6.35 2.08
CA ARG A 213 -0.66 -5.62 1.17
C ARG A 213 -0.94 -5.88 -0.30
N HIS A 214 -1.33 -7.10 -0.68
CA HIS A 214 -1.75 -7.38 -2.07
C HIS A 214 -3.03 -6.63 -2.44
N TYR A 215 -3.98 -6.52 -1.53
CA TYR A 215 -5.19 -5.74 -1.76
C TYR A 215 -4.90 -4.25 -1.89
N ILE A 216 -4.00 -3.70 -1.08
CA ILE A 216 -3.55 -2.31 -1.19
C ILE A 216 -2.86 -2.05 -2.55
N GLN A 217 -2.04 -2.99 -3.02
CA GLN A 217 -1.47 -2.94 -4.38
C GLN A 217 -2.55 -2.95 -5.47
N TYR A 218 -3.61 -3.73 -5.28
CA TYR A 218 -4.75 -3.79 -6.19
C TYR A 218 -5.54 -2.47 -6.20
N LEU A 219 -5.82 -1.89 -5.03
CA LEU A 219 -6.49 -0.59 -4.91
C LEU A 219 -5.68 0.52 -5.58
N TYR A 220 -4.36 0.51 -5.40
CA TYR A 220 -3.47 1.46 -6.07
C TYR A 220 -3.46 1.26 -7.59
N TYR A 221 -3.43 0.01 -8.06
CA TYR A 221 -3.54 -0.33 -9.49
C TYR A 221 -4.85 0.18 -10.10
N LYS A 222 -5.96 0.04 -9.38
CA LYS A 222 -7.28 0.56 -9.77
C LYS A 222 -7.45 2.08 -9.54
N ARG A 223 -6.40 2.79 -9.09
CA ARG A 223 -6.42 4.23 -8.75
C ARG A 223 -7.49 4.60 -7.72
N ARG A 224 -7.83 3.67 -6.81
CA ARG A 224 -8.79 3.89 -5.71
C ARG A 224 -8.17 4.52 -4.47
N ILE A 225 -6.84 4.53 -4.38
CA ILE A 225 -6.06 5.18 -3.33
C ILE A 225 -4.94 6.01 -3.95
N SER A 226 -4.54 7.07 -3.26
CA SER A 226 -3.44 7.95 -3.68
C SER A 226 -2.07 7.28 -3.52
N PRO A 227 -1.03 7.76 -4.24
CA PRO A 227 0.35 7.32 -4.02
C PRO A 227 0.83 7.49 -2.58
N GLU A 228 0.40 8.55 -1.89
CA GLU A 228 0.77 8.87 -0.51
C GLU A 228 0.18 7.83 0.45
N THR A 229 -1.12 7.53 0.31
CA THR A 229 -1.78 6.46 1.07
C THR A 229 -1.12 5.12 0.81
N PHE A 230 -0.84 4.80 -0.46
CA PHE A 230 -0.17 3.56 -0.81
C PHE A 230 1.21 3.45 -0.14
N GLY A 231 2.02 4.51 -0.21
CA GLY A 231 3.34 4.58 0.42
C GLY A 231 3.26 4.35 1.93
N TRP A 232 2.43 5.13 2.61
CA TRP A 232 2.23 5.04 4.06
C TRP A 232 1.77 3.65 4.51
N VAL A 233 0.72 3.08 3.90
CA VAL A 233 0.25 1.73 4.29
C VAL A 233 1.31 0.67 4.02
N MET A 234 2.05 0.79 2.93
CA MET A 234 3.11 -0.17 2.58
C MET A 234 4.35 -0.05 3.48
N GLU A 235 4.56 1.08 4.13
CA GLU A 235 5.58 1.28 5.15
C GLU A 235 5.13 0.72 6.51
N VAL A 236 3.94 1.11 6.96
CA VAL A 236 3.37 0.73 8.27
C VAL A 236 3.07 -0.76 8.38
N VAL A 237 2.60 -1.40 7.29
CA VAL A 237 2.32 -2.84 7.29
C VAL A 237 3.55 -3.58 6.77
N PRO A 238 4.52 -4.01 7.61
CA PRO A 238 5.74 -4.60 7.11
C PRO A 238 5.45 -5.87 6.31
N SER A 239 6.18 -6.04 5.21
CA SER A 239 6.22 -7.34 4.54
C SER A 239 6.68 -8.43 5.50
N ARG A 240 6.31 -9.68 5.26
CA ARG A 240 6.78 -10.81 6.07
C ARG A 240 8.31 -10.85 6.04
N SER A 241 8.95 -10.40 7.12
CA SER A 241 10.39 -10.56 7.31
C SER A 241 10.69 -12.01 7.65
N TYR A 242 11.62 -12.60 6.89
CA TYR A 242 12.27 -13.84 7.27
C TYR A 242 13.44 -13.43 8.15
N LYS A 243 13.39 -13.71 9.45
CA LYS A 243 14.63 -13.72 10.24
C LYS A 243 15.53 -14.78 9.60
N LEU A 244 16.73 -14.38 9.23
CA LEU A 244 17.75 -15.29 8.70
C LEU A 244 18.24 -16.15 9.87
N ASP A 245 17.44 -17.15 10.23
CA ASP A 245 17.82 -18.14 11.22
C ASP A 245 18.77 -19.12 10.52
N VAL A 246 20.07 -18.83 10.60
CA VAL A 246 21.13 -19.69 10.09
C VAL A 246 21.24 -20.88 11.04
N ARG A 247 20.27 -21.79 10.98
CA ARG A 247 20.41 -23.08 11.66
C ARG A 247 21.37 -23.95 10.85
N PRO A 248 22.51 -24.37 11.41
CA PRO A 248 23.33 -25.41 10.78
C PRO A 248 22.51 -26.70 10.79
N TYR A 249 21.83 -27.00 9.70
CA TYR A 249 21.17 -28.29 9.50
C TYR A 249 22.27 -29.33 9.24
N GLN A 250 22.78 -29.92 10.31
CA GLN A 250 23.69 -31.06 10.24
C GLN A 250 22.87 -32.33 9.99
N ILE A 251 22.41 -32.52 8.76
CA ILE A 251 21.88 -33.82 8.35
C ILE A 251 23.07 -34.74 8.14
N SER A 252 23.07 -35.88 8.83
CA SER A 252 24.12 -36.89 8.71
C SER A 252 23.92 -37.69 7.43
N LEU A 253 25.01 -38.17 6.82
CA LEU A 253 24.91 -39.04 5.65
C LEU A 253 24.21 -40.36 5.97
N GLU A 254 24.32 -40.84 7.20
CA GLU A 254 23.64 -42.05 7.67
C GLU A 254 22.11 -41.92 7.65
N GLU A 255 21.56 -40.77 8.01
CA GLU A 255 20.13 -40.50 7.88
C GLU A 255 19.66 -40.53 6.41
N VAL A 256 20.52 -40.10 5.48
CA VAL A 256 20.25 -40.16 4.03
C VAL A 256 20.20 -41.59 3.56
N LYS A 257 21.23 -42.39 3.88
CA LYS A 257 21.27 -43.83 3.56
C LYS A 257 20.05 -44.56 4.11
N LYS A 258 19.72 -44.34 5.39
CA LYS A 258 18.55 -44.92 6.03
C LYS A 258 17.26 -44.54 5.30
N THR A 259 17.11 -43.26 4.95
CA THR A 259 15.93 -42.76 4.23
C THR A 259 15.80 -43.40 2.85
N LEU A 260 16.87 -43.42 2.06
CA LEU A 260 16.87 -43.99 0.71
C LEU A 260 16.61 -45.49 0.74
N LYS A 261 17.27 -46.24 1.64
CA LYS A 261 17.05 -47.68 1.80
C LYS A 261 15.61 -47.99 2.22
N PHE A 262 15.06 -47.23 3.16
CA PHE A 262 13.67 -47.38 3.59
C PHE A 262 12.71 -47.15 2.43
N LEU A 263 12.89 -46.06 1.66
CA LEU A 263 12.03 -45.75 0.53
C LEU A 263 12.17 -46.77 -0.60
N LYS A 264 13.38 -47.26 -0.90
CA LYS A 264 13.61 -48.28 -1.94
C LYS A 264 12.82 -49.56 -1.68
N ILE A 265 12.69 -49.96 -0.41
CA ILE A 265 11.92 -51.17 -0.02
C ILE A 265 10.42 -50.89 0.06
N ASN A 266 10.01 -49.75 0.62
CA ASN A 266 8.62 -49.53 1.03
C ASN A 266 7.80 -48.67 0.06
N HIS A 267 8.45 -47.87 -0.79
CA HIS A 267 7.76 -46.95 -1.69
C HIS A 267 8.63 -46.49 -2.87
N GLN A 268 8.69 -47.32 -3.93
CA GLN A 268 9.54 -47.10 -5.12
C GLN A 268 9.38 -45.69 -5.73
N THR A 269 8.15 -45.21 -5.94
CA THR A 269 7.92 -43.85 -6.48
C THR A 269 8.56 -42.74 -5.64
N TYR A 270 8.54 -42.87 -4.31
CA TYR A 270 9.13 -41.85 -3.43
C TYR A 270 10.65 -41.98 -3.41
N TYR A 271 11.17 -43.21 -3.52
CA TYR A 271 12.60 -43.44 -3.70
C TYR A 271 13.13 -42.73 -4.95
N VAL A 272 12.50 -42.92 -6.11
CA VAL A 272 12.89 -42.27 -7.38
C VAL A 272 12.89 -40.75 -7.23
N VAL A 273 11.82 -40.17 -6.66
CA VAL A 273 11.75 -38.72 -6.40
C VAL A 273 12.92 -38.24 -5.53
N TYR A 274 13.27 -38.97 -4.47
CA TYR A 274 14.39 -38.60 -3.60
C TYR A 274 15.74 -38.76 -4.29
N ARG A 275 15.89 -39.80 -5.10
CA ARG A 275 17.11 -40.09 -5.85
C ARG A 275 17.39 -39.01 -6.88
N VAL A 276 16.40 -38.66 -7.72
CA VAL A 276 16.51 -37.54 -8.67
C VAL A 276 16.86 -36.24 -7.95
N MET A 277 16.23 -35.95 -6.79
CA MET A 277 16.54 -34.76 -6.00
C MET A 277 17.98 -34.75 -5.45
N LEU A 278 18.53 -35.92 -5.13
CA LEU A 278 19.90 -36.06 -4.64
C LEU A 278 20.90 -35.86 -5.78
N GLU A 279 20.71 -36.57 -6.90
CA GLU A 279 21.61 -36.55 -8.06
C GLU A 279 21.62 -35.19 -8.77
N SER A 280 20.46 -34.56 -8.96
CA SER A 280 20.39 -33.24 -9.62
C SER A 280 20.55 -32.05 -8.68
N GLY A 281 20.27 -32.24 -7.38
CA GLY A 281 20.03 -31.13 -6.46
C GLY A 281 18.78 -30.29 -6.83
N ALA A 282 17.87 -30.79 -7.67
CA ALA A 282 16.65 -30.09 -8.06
C ALA A 282 15.71 -29.84 -6.88
N ARG A 283 14.82 -28.85 -7.03
CA ARG A 283 13.79 -28.56 -6.01
C ARG A 283 12.70 -29.61 -6.11
N PHE A 284 12.10 -29.95 -4.96
CA PHE A 284 11.04 -30.96 -4.90
C PHE A 284 9.90 -30.70 -5.89
N GLU A 285 9.41 -29.46 -5.97
CA GLU A 285 8.37 -29.07 -6.95
C GLU A 285 8.81 -29.25 -8.40
N HIS A 286 10.08 -29.04 -8.72
CA HIS A 286 10.59 -29.16 -10.09
C HIS A 286 10.71 -30.62 -10.50
N VAL A 287 11.13 -31.51 -9.61
CA VAL A 287 11.14 -32.97 -9.87
C VAL A 287 9.73 -33.50 -10.09
N LEU A 288 8.76 -33.09 -9.27
CA LEU A 288 7.36 -33.49 -9.47
C LEU A 288 6.77 -32.94 -10.77
N LYS A 289 7.19 -31.72 -11.18
CA LYS A 289 6.80 -31.14 -12.46
C LYS A 289 7.41 -31.92 -13.63
N MET A 290 8.70 -32.25 -13.55
CA MET A 290 9.42 -33.06 -14.53
C MET A 290 8.72 -34.41 -14.77
N ILE A 291 8.37 -35.14 -13.70
CA ILE A 291 7.67 -36.44 -13.82
C ILE A 291 6.27 -36.29 -14.42
N LYS A 292 5.57 -35.19 -14.14
CA LYS A 292 4.22 -34.95 -14.67
C LYS A 292 4.26 -34.58 -16.16
N GLU A 293 5.23 -33.77 -16.55
CA GLU A 293 5.39 -33.19 -17.90
C GLU A 293 6.54 -33.90 -18.64
N TRP A 294 6.73 -35.20 -18.38
CA TRP A 294 7.82 -35.98 -18.93
C TRP A 294 7.62 -36.20 -20.42
N ASP A 295 8.54 -35.69 -21.22
CA ASP A 295 8.57 -35.84 -22.67
C ASP A 295 10.05 -35.81 -23.12
N PRO A 296 10.74 -36.96 -23.08
CA PRO A 296 12.18 -37.03 -23.33
C PRO A 296 12.55 -36.77 -24.80
N ASP A 297 11.63 -37.09 -25.73
CA ASP A 297 11.84 -37.01 -27.17
C ASP A 297 11.52 -35.62 -27.75
N GLU A 298 10.91 -34.72 -26.98
CA GLU A 298 10.61 -33.38 -27.44
C GLU A 298 11.89 -32.63 -27.85
N VAL A 299 11.93 -32.16 -29.09
CA VAL A 299 13.01 -31.29 -29.58
C VAL A 299 12.76 -29.87 -29.10
N ILE A 300 13.77 -29.30 -28.44
CA ILE A 300 13.71 -27.97 -27.85
C ILE A 300 14.85 -27.09 -28.35
N GLU A 301 14.60 -25.79 -28.45
CA GLU A 301 15.65 -24.80 -28.66
C GLU A 301 16.12 -24.26 -27.29
N ILE A 302 17.42 -24.39 -27.01
CA ILE A 302 18.00 -23.88 -25.76
C ILE A 302 18.15 -22.35 -25.88
N PRO A 303 17.42 -21.55 -25.06
CA PRO A 303 17.44 -20.10 -25.17
C PRO A 303 18.83 -19.51 -24.92
N ASN A 304 19.22 -18.54 -25.75
CA ASN A 304 20.51 -17.82 -25.77
C ASN A 304 21.68 -18.60 -26.40
N VAL A 305 21.45 -19.85 -26.84
CA VAL A 305 22.46 -20.69 -27.49
C VAL A 305 22.04 -21.05 -28.93
N GLY A 306 20.73 -21.10 -29.20
CA GLY A 306 20.21 -21.40 -30.54
C GLY A 306 20.46 -22.85 -30.98
N ILE A 307 20.75 -23.73 -30.02
CA ILE A 307 20.96 -25.15 -30.27
C ILE A 307 19.62 -25.87 -30.14
N GLU A 308 19.22 -26.58 -31.20
CA GLU A 308 18.17 -27.58 -31.15
C GLU A 308 18.72 -28.89 -30.56
N SER A 309 18.08 -29.40 -29.52
CA SER A 309 18.46 -30.64 -28.85
C SER A 309 17.22 -31.38 -28.41
N SER A 310 17.28 -32.70 -28.32
CA SER A 310 16.29 -33.47 -27.56
C SER A 310 16.27 -32.99 -26.11
N ARG A 311 15.09 -33.00 -25.50
CA ARG A 311 14.91 -32.56 -24.12
C ARG A 311 15.69 -33.43 -23.13
N LEU A 312 15.74 -34.74 -23.39
CA LEU A 312 16.65 -35.67 -22.73
C LEU A 312 17.92 -35.86 -23.57
N VAL A 313 19.08 -35.67 -22.94
CA VAL A 313 20.39 -35.98 -23.52
C VAL A 313 21.10 -36.96 -22.61
N CYS A 314 21.49 -38.11 -23.13
CA CYS A 314 22.20 -39.15 -22.40
C CYS A 314 23.65 -39.27 -22.87
N PHE A 315 24.54 -39.44 -21.91
CA PHE A 315 25.98 -39.63 -22.10
C PHE A 315 26.32 -41.06 -21.69
N GLU A 316 26.08 -42.01 -22.60
CA GLU A 316 26.22 -43.45 -22.33
C GLU A 316 27.60 -43.82 -21.78
N ASP A 317 28.66 -43.21 -22.33
CA ASP A 317 30.05 -43.42 -21.87
C ASP A 317 30.31 -42.97 -20.43
N SER A 318 29.45 -42.10 -19.88
CA SER A 318 29.57 -41.54 -18.53
C SER A 318 28.42 -41.96 -17.60
N ASP A 319 27.53 -42.85 -18.04
CA ASP A 319 26.45 -43.44 -17.25
C ASP A 319 25.50 -42.39 -16.60
N PHE A 320 25.24 -41.29 -17.31
CA PHE A 320 24.28 -40.27 -16.86
C PHE A 320 23.51 -39.61 -18.01
N CYS A 321 22.40 -38.97 -17.66
CA CYS A 321 21.62 -38.13 -18.55
C CYS A 321 21.33 -36.77 -17.91
N ARG A 322 20.93 -35.81 -18.76
CA ARG A 322 20.39 -34.52 -18.35
C ARG A 322 19.07 -34.24 -19.07
N TYR A 323 18.13 -33.68 -18.33
CA TYR A 323 16.81 -33.30 -18.84
C TYR A 323 16.63 -31.78 -18.76
N TYR A 324 16.20 -31.16 -19.85
CA TYR A 324 15.92 -29.73 -19.89
C TYR A 324 14.52 -29.40 -19.38
N MET A 325 14.44 -28.56 -18.35
CA MET A 325 13.21 -28.07 -17.74
C MET A 325 12.79 -26.66 -18.24
N GLY A 326 13.75 -25.84 -18.68
CA GLY A 326 13.48 -24.50 -19.22
C GLY A 326 12.75 -23.51 -18.28
N LEU A 327 12.70 -23.76 -16.97
CA LEU A 327 11.95 -22.90 -16.04
C LEU A 327 12.71 -21.60 -15.78
N LYS A 328 12.20 -20.49 -16.33
CA LYS A 328 12.72 -19.12 -16.18
C LYS A 328 11.60 -18.12 -15.82
N GLY A 329 11.96 -16.92 -15.38
CA GLY A 329 11.01 -15.81 -15.19
C GLY A 329 10.29 -15.76 -13.83
N SER A 330 8.96 -15.97 -13.82
CA SER A 330 8.13 -15.77 -12.60
C SER A 330 8.28 -16.86 -11.54
N GLU A 331 8.87 -18.00 -11.92
CA GLU A 331 9.10 -19.16 -11.07
C GLU A 331 10.57 -19.23 -10.64
N LYS A 332 10.89 -20.14 -9.71
CA LYS A 332 12.29 -20.36 -9.32
C LYS A 332 13.01 -21.05 -10.48
N PRO A 333 14.20 -20.59 -10.86
CA PRO A 333 14.89 -21.13 -12.02
C PRO A 333 15.22 -22.62 -11.85
N CYS A 334 15.04 -23.38 -12.93
CA CYS A 334 15.44 -24.76 -13.12
C CYS A 334 15.63 -25.00 -14.61
N GLU A 335 16.86 -25.07 -15.07
CA GLU A 335 17.11 -25.32 -16.49
C GLU A 335 17.43 -26.77 -16.76
N TRP A 336 18.34 -27.38 -16.01
CA TRP A 336 18.77 -28.75 -16.22
C TRP A 336 18.54 -29.60 -14.96
N ILE A 337 18.22 -30.87 -15.15
CA ILE A 337 18.16 -31.89 -14.11
C ILE A 337 19.04 -33.05 -14.56
N TYR A 338 20.13 -33.29 -13.83
CA TYR A 338 21.07 -34.40 -14.10
C TYR A 338 20.74 -35.60 -13.22
N PHE A 339 20.88 -36.82 -13.76
CA PHE A 339 20.65 -38.08 -13.05
C PHE A 339 21.36 -39.23 -13.77
N SER A 340 21.59 -40.34 -13.07
CA SER A 340 22.21 -41.55 -13.65
C SER A 340 21.27 -42.27 -14.63
N ILE A 341 21.83 -43.10 -15.52
CA ILE A 341 21.02 -43.98 -16.39
C ILE A 341 20.17 -44.94 -15.55
N GLU A 342 20.71 -45.49 -14.46
CA GLU A 342 19.91 -46.31 -13.53
C GLU A 342 18.70 -45.54 -12.95
N THR A 343 18.84 -44.23 -12.74
CA THR A 343 17.70 -43.37 -12.32
C THR A 343 16.74 -43.10 -13.47
N LEU A 344 17.22 -43.00 -14.71
CA LEU A 344 16.37 -42.87 -15.90
C LEU A 344 15.42 -44.08 -16.02
N ASP A 345 15.96 -45.30 -15.94
CA ASP A 345 15.16 -46.54 -16.04
C ASP A 345 14.00 -46.53 -15.03
N MET A 346 14.30 -46.20 -13.77
CA MET A 346 13.28 -46.12 -12.73
C MET A 346 12.32 -44.93 -12.89
N LEU A 347 12.75 -43.88 -13.58
CA LEU A 347 11.92 -42.70 -13.83
C LEU A 347 10.90 -42.98 -14.92
N GLU A 348 11.30 -43.68 -15.98
CA GLU A 348 10.42 -44.11 -17.06
C GLU A 348 9.31 -45.05 -16.56
N GLU A 349 9.56 -45.85 -15.52
CA GLU A 349 8.52 -46.67 -14.87
C GLU A 349 7.41 -45.86 -14.19
N ILE A 350 7.69 -44.62 -13.76
CA ILE A 350 6.74 -43.80 -13.01
C ILE A 350 6.23 -42.58 -13.79
N ALA A 351 6.83 -42.24 -14.92
CA ALA A 351 6.49 -41.09 -15.73
C ALA A 351 5.75 -41.50 -17.02
N PRO A 352 4.81 -40.68 -17.54
CA PRO A 352 4.32 -39.44 -16.97
C PRO A 352 3.21 -39.66 -15.93
N THR A 353 3.40 -39.19 -14.70
CA THR A 353 2.37 -39.30 -13.63
C THR A 353 2.26 -38.03 -12.79
N HIS A 354 1.02 -37.64 -12.45
CA HIS A 354 0.80 -36.57 -11.51
C HIS A 354 0.98 -37.04 -10.05
N ILE A 355 2.05 -36.59 -9.41
CA ILE A 355 2.36 -36.93 -8.02
C ILE A 355 2.14 -35.73 -7.10
N ASN A 356 1.30 -35.92 -6.08
CA ASN A 356 1.02 -34.89 -5.09
C ASN A 356 2.16 -34.70 -4.07
N ARG A 357 2.54 -33.45 -3.83
CA ARG A 357 3.61 -33.07 -2.88
C ARG A 357 3.28 -33.41 -1.42
N SER A 358 2.01 -33.23 -1.03
CA SER A 358 1.56 -33.34 0.36
C SER A 358 1.64 -34.77 0.92
N PRO A 359 1.17 -35.82 0.20
CA PRO A 359 1.37 -37.22 0.59
C PRO A 359 2.82 -37.59 0.90
N ILE A 360 3.76 -37.28 0.01
CA ILE A 360 5.20 -37.58 0.20
C ILE A 360 5.72 -36.91 1.48
N THR A 361 5.39 -35.64 1.68
CA THR A 361 5.84 -34.89 2.87
C THR A 361 5.23 -35.46 4.15
N LYS A 362 3.96 -35.87 4.13
CA LYS A 362 3.29 -36.49 5.27
C LYS A 362 3.87 -37.88 5.56
N TYR A 363 4.16 -38.67 4.53
CA TYR A 363 4.76 -39.98 4.63
C TYR A 363 6.16 -39.90 5.27
N ALA A 364 7.02 -39.01 4.75
CA ALA A 364 8.35 -38.77 5.31
C ALA A 364 8.29 -38.39 6.80
N LYS A 365 7.36 -37.51 7.20
CA LYS A 365 7.16 -37.16 8.61
C LYS A 365 6.71 -38.33 9.47
N ARG A 366 5.76 -39.13 8.97
CA ARG A 366 5.18 -40.28 9.69
C ARG A 366 6.24 -41.35 9.97
N HIS A 367 7.18 -41.53 9.05
CA HIS A 367 8.23 -42.54 9.15
C HIS A 367 9.59 -41.97 9.59
N GLU A 368 9.61 -40.73 10.13
CA GLU A 368 10.83 -40.07 10.63
C GLU A 368 11.98 -40.02 9.61
N LEU A 369 11.63 -39.86 8.33
CA LEU A 369 12.56 -39.76 7.22
C LEU A 369 13.00 -38.30 6.99
N ILE A 370 14.11 -38.11 6.28
CA ILE A 370 14.53 -36.79 5.84
C ILE A 370 13.44 -36.17 4.96
N LEU A 371 13.04 -34.94 5.23
CA LEU A 371 12.05 -34.24 4.39
C LEU A 371 12.65 -33.93 3.00
N PRO A 372 11.86 -34.03 1.90
CA PRO A 372 12.38 -33.86 0.53
C PRO A 372 13.13 -32.55 0.33
N LYS A 373 12.65 -31.45 0.95
CA LYS A 373 13.27 -30.12 0.86
C LYS A 373 14.75 -30.08 1.29
N TYR A 374 15.22 -31.07 2.07
CA TYR A 374 16.59 -31.15 2.52
C TYR A 374 17.51 -31.86 1.54
N MET A 375 17.00 -32.73 0.66
CA MET A 375 17.80 -33.46 -0.34
C MET A 375 18.62 -32.49 -1.20
N ARG A 376 18.01 -31.38 -1.66
CA ARG A 376 18.72 -30.32 -2.38
C ARG A 376 19.88 -29.70 -1.59
N LYS A 377 19.76 -29.53 -0.27
CA LYS A 377 20.84 -29.00 0.57
C LYS A 377 21.97 -30.00 0.72
N ILE A 378 21.63 -31.28 0.79
CA ILE A 378 22.59 -32.38 0.91
C ILE A 378 23.35 -32.53 -0.41
N ALA A 379 22.64 -32.59 -1.53
CA ALA A 379 23.20 -32.56 -2.88
C ALA A 379 24.18 -31.38 -3.03
N TRP A 380 23.78 -30.17 -2.62
CA TRP A 380 24.67 -29.00 -2.66
C TRP A 380 25.96 -29.22 -1.86
N ARG A 381 25.87 -29.74 -0.63
CA ARG A 381 27.04 -29.99 0.23
C ARG A 381 27.98 -31.04 -0.36
N LEU A 382 27.45 -32.01 -1.10
CA LEU A 382 28.25 -33.05 -1.74
C LEU A 382 28.87 -32.53 -3.04
N MET A 383 28.08 -31.88 -3.90
CA MET A 383 28.55 -31.26 -5.15
C MET A 383 29.72 -30.29 -4.92
N ILE A 384 29.63 -29.35 -3.97
CA ILE A 384 30.73 -28.39 -3.73
C ILE A 384 32.01 -29.02 -3.17
N LYS A 385 31.97 -30.30 -2.75
CA LYS A 385 33.16 -31.06 -2.34
C LYS A 385 33.80 -31.82 -3.49
N THR A 386 33.05 -32.08 -4.57
CA THR A 386 33.45 -32.97 -5.66
C THR A 386 33.70 -32.25 -6.97
N ILE A 387 32.97 -31.16 -7.22
CA ILE A 387 33.00 -30.40 -8.48
C ILE A 387 33.18 -28.90 -8.20
N PRO A 388 33.65 -28.12 -9.18
CA PRO A 388 33.80 -26.67 -9.04
C PRO A 388 32.50 -25.99 -8.61
N ARG A 389 32.62 -24.90 -7.85
CA ARG A 389 31.46 -24.29 -7.18
C ARG A 389 30.51 -23.63 -8.18
N GLU A 390 31.04 -23.03 -9.22
CA GLU A 390 30.31 -22.46 -10.37
C GLU A 390 29.52 -23.55 -11.11
N VAL A 391 30.13 -24.69 -11.40
CA VAL A 391 29.45 -25.85 -11.99
C VAL A 391 28.32 -26.36 -11.09
N ALA A 392 28.57 -26.51 -9.78
CA ALA A 392 27.53 -26.89 -8.82
C ALA A 392 26.37 -25.87 -8.73
N ARG A 393 26.67 -24.56 -8.88
CA ARG A 393 25.63 -23.51 -8.96
C ARG A 393 24.84 -23.64 -10.23
N PHE A 394 25.49 -23.90 -11.36
CA PHE A 394 24.87 -24.07 -12.66
C PHE A 394 23.91 -25.27 -12.66
N ILE A 395 24.38 -26.46 -12.25
CA ILE A 395 23.56 -27.69 -12.12
C ILE A 395 22.33 -27.44 -11.24
N GLN A 396 22.50 -26.74 -10.10
CA GLN A 396 21.36 -26.42 -9.23
C GLN A 396 20.52 -25.22 -9.71
N SER A 397 20.82 -24.60 -10.86
CA SER A 397 20.17 -23.40 -11.38
C SER A 397 20.17 -22.24 -10.39
N ARG A 398 21.33 -21.97 -9.77
CA ARG A 398 21.58 -20.84 -8.85
C ARG A 398 22.19 -19.63 -9.59
N PHE A 399 21.58 -19.26 -10.72
CA PHE A 399 22.13 -18.23 -11.62
C PHE A 399 22.33 -16.86 -10.96
N GLY A 400 21.50 -16.48 -9.98
CA GLY A 400 21.70 -15.23 -9.23
C GLY A 400 22.91 -15.21 -8.30
N GLU A 401 23.57 -16.36 -8.10
CA GLU A 401 24.81 -16.48 -7.32
C GLU A 401 26.07 -16.60 -8.22
N LEU A 402 25.90 -16.68 -9.55
CA LEU A 402 27.01 -16.70 -10.51
C LEU A 402 27.49 -15.27 -10.79
N ARG A 403 28.81 -15.09 -10.89
CA ARG A 403 29.41 -13.80 -11.25
C ARG A 403 29.34 -13.56 -12.77
N ILE A 404 29.44 -12.30 -13.19
CA ILE A 404 29.37 -11.89 -14.61
C ILE A 404 30.48 -12.57 -15.44
N SER A 405 31.67 -12.75 -14.88
CA SER A 405 32.78 -13.47 -15.52
C SER A 405 32.58 -14.99 -15.60
N GLU A 406 31.68 -15.54 -14.78
CA GLU A 406 31.33 -16.96 -14.74
C GLU A 406 30.13 -17.29 -15.67
N ALA A 407 29.57 -16.31 -16.40
CA ALA A 407 28.28 -16.43 -17.07
C ALA A 407 28.35 -16.77 -18.57
N ARG A 408 29.40 -17.45 -19.05
CA ARG A 408 29.39 -18.05 -20.38
C ARG A 408 28.60 -19.35 -20.32
N TYR A 409 27.37 -19.30 -20.83
CA TYR A 409 26.40 -20.38 -20.68
C TYR A 409 26.86 -21.69 -21.30
N GLU A 410 27.41 -21.62 -22.51
CA GLU A 410 27.94 -22.78 -23.26
C GLU A 410 29.08 -23.46 -22.49
N ASP A 411 30.08 -22.68 -22.08
CA ASP A 411 31.20 -23.19 -21.29
C ASP A 411 30.72 -23.88 -20.01
N LEU A 412 29.82 -23.26 -19.25
CA LEU A 412 29.30 -23.85 -18.00
C LEU A 412 28.51 -25.13 -18.25
N LEU A 413 27.83 -25.25 -19.39
CA LEU A 413 27.10 -26.44 -19.76
C LEU A 413 28.07 -27.59 -20.07
N SER A 414 29.10 -27.33 -20.87
CA SER A 414 30.16 -28.30 -21.18
C SER A 414 30.95 -28.69 -19.93
N GLU A 415 31.38 -27.73 -19.11
CA GLU A 415 32.07 -27.98 -17.83
C GLU A 415 31.21 -28.79 -16.86
N ALA A 416 29.88 -28.60 -16.89
CA ALA A 416 28.95 -29.40 -16.11
C ALA A 416 28.90 -30.85 -16.58
N ASP A 417 28.78 -31.09 -17.88
CA ASP A 417 28.77 -32.45 -18.43
C ASP A 417 30.08 -33.20 -18.09
N GLU A 418 31.23 -32.53 -18.26
CA GLU A 418 32.54 -33.11 -17.96
C GLU A 418 32.75 -33.38 -16.46
N SER A 419 32.26 -32.50 -15.60
CA SER A 419 32.48 -32.61 -14.16
C SER A 419 31.45 -33.50 -13.46
N TYR A 420 30.26 -33.69 -14.02
CA TYR A 420 29.15 -34.36 -13.33
C TYR A 420 29.47 -35.82 -12.97
N LEU A 421 30.22 -36.53 -13.81
CA LEU A 421 30.67 -37.89 -13.54
C LEU A 421 31.37 -38.02 -12.17
N LYS A 422 32.25 -37.07 -11.82
CA LYS A 422 32.95 -37.05 -10.52
C LYS A 422 31.97 -36.98 -9.34
N TYR A 423 30.88 -36.23 -9.51
CA TYR A 423 29.84 -36.16 -8.48
C TYR A 423 29.06 -37.47 -8.38
N LEU A 424 28.71 -38.07 -9.52
CA LEU A 424 27.97 -39.33 -9.55
C LEU A 424 28.78 -40.49 -8.95
N GLU A 425 30.07 -40.59 -9.28
CA GLU A 425 31.00 -41.55 -8.67
C GLU A 425 31.11 -41.36 -7.16
N HIS A 426 31.15 -40.11 -6.70
CA HIS A 426 31.17 -39.82 -5.27
C HIS A 426 29.89 -40.29 -4.56
N LEU A 427 28.71 -40.15 -5.19
CA LEU A 427 27.47 -40.71 -4.65
C LEU A 427 27.52 -42.24 -4.58
N LYS A 428 28.02 -42.90 -5.63
CA LYS A 428 28.22 -44.37 -5.67
C LYS A 428 29.16 -44.84 -4.55
N GLN A 429 30.29 -44.16 -4.34
CA GLN A 429 31.24 -44.44 -3.24
C GLN A 429 30.58 -44.28 -1.86
N LEU A 430 29.69 -43.30 -1.73
CA LEU A 430 28.91 -43.10 -0.50
C LEU A 430 27.75 -44.09 -0.35
N THR A 431 27.56 -45.04 -1.27
CA THR A 431 26.43 -46.01 -1.26
C THR A 431 25.07 -45.32 -1.17
N LEU A 432 24.90 -44.21 -1.93
CA LEU A 432 23.71 -43.38 -1.97
C LEU A 432 22.95 -43.49 -3.28
#